data_AF-A0A2P8W0G2-F1
#
_entry.id   AF-A0A2P8W0G2-F1
#
_cell.length_a   1.000
_cell.length_b   1.000
_cell.length_c   1.000
_cell.angle_alpha   90.00
_cell.angle_beta   90.00
_cell.angle_gamma   90.00
#
_symmetry.space_group_name_H-M   'P 1'
#
loop_
_entity.id
_entity.type
_entity.pdbx_description
1 polymer ?
#
loop_
_entity_poly.entity_id
_entity_poly.type
_entity_poly.pdbx_seq_one_letter_code
_entity_poly.pdbx_strand_id
1 'polypeptide(L)' 'MTGVVTIGNENFAVVETSAGSQYVKAGQRVANGQVLVKRIDVRGSDPKVVFEQNGIEVSRPVGAAPATAAEEQPSV' A
#
# COMPACT_ATOMS: atom_id res chain seq x y z
N MET A 1 -0.12 6.18 -2.65
CA MET A 1 1.18 5.48 -2.57
C MET A 1 2.00 5.91 -3.76
N THR A 2 3.22 6.33 -3.53
CA THR A 2 4.05 6.94 -4.57
C THR A 2 5.17 6.03 -5.06
N GLY A 3 5.63 5.06 -4.26
CA GLY A 3 6.78 4.24 -4.63
C GLY A 3 7.02 3.05 -3.71
N VAL A 4 7.96 2.21 -4.12
CA VAL A 4 8.69 1.28 -3.25
C VAL A 4 10.17 1.58 -3.37
N VAL A 5 10.88 1.50 -2.26
CA VAL A 5 12.33 1.68 -2.19
C VAL A 5 12.93 0.52 -1.41
N THR A 6 14.07 0.02 -1.86
CA THR A 6 14.86 -0.96 -1.11
C THR A 6 15.99 -0.22 -0.40
N ILE A 7 16.05 -0.33 0.93
CA ILE A 7 17.11 0.27 1.75
C ILE A 7 17.84 -0.88 2.43
N GLY A 8 19.10 -1.12 2.05
CA GLY A 8 19.83 -2.32 2.46
C GLY A 8 19.19 -3.59 1.89
N ASN A 9 18.74 -4.50 2.77
CA ASN A 9 18.07 -5.75 2.41
C ASN A 9 16.54 -5.71 2.67
N GLU A 10 15.99 -4.54 2.95
CA GLU A 10 14.59 -4.39 3.35
C GLU A 10 13.83 -3.50 2.37
N ASN A 11 12.61 -3.92 2.03
CA ASN A 11 11.72 -3.19 1.13
C ASN A 11 10.77 -2.30 1.93
N PHE A 12 10.64 -1.05 1.47
CA PHE A 12 9.77 -0.03 2.04
C PHE A 12 8.81 0.46 0.98
N ALA A 13 7.56 0.69 1.37
CA ALA A 13 6.58 1.42 0.58
C ALA A 13 6.60 2.89 0.98
N VAL A 14 6.44 3.78 0.01
CA VAL A 14 6.30 5.22 0.23
C VAL A 14 4.81 5.55 0.21
N VAL A 15 4.32 5.98 1.37
CA VAL A 15 2.92 6.37 1.59
C VAL A 15 2.88 7.87 1.79
N GLU A 16 2.08 8.56 0.99
CA GLU A 16 1.82 9.98 1.23
C GLU A 16 0.67 10.15 2.21
N THR A 17 0.89 11.03 3.18
CA THR A 17 -0.10 11.43 4.18
C THR A 17 -0.16 12.95 4.25
N SER A 18 -1.10 13.48 5.05
CA SER A 18 -1.19 14.92 5.32
C SER A 18 0.05 15.49 6.01
N ALA A 19 0.87 14.64 6.63
CA ALA A 19 2.14 15.02 7.26
C ALA A 19 3.34 14.90 6.31
N GLY A 20 3.13 14.46 5.06
CA GLY A 20 4.16 14.25 4.04
C GLY A 20 4.36 12.77 3.68
N SER A 21 5.48 12.50 3.00
CA SER A 21 5.86 11.14 2.61
C SER A 21 6.41 10.35 3.80
N GLN A 22 5.89 9.14 4.00
CA GLN A 22 6.30 8.22 5.06
C GLN A 22 6.75 6.88 4.46
N TYR A 23 7.88 6.36 4.95
CA TYR A 23 8.39 5.04 4.60
C TYR A 23 7.81 4.00 5.56
N VAL A 24 7.16 2.98 5.00
CA VAL A 24 6.56 1.90 5.78
C VAL A 24 7.00 0.55 5.27
N LYS A 25 7.20 -0.40 6.19
CA LYS A 25 7.62 -1.77 5.87
C LYS A 25 6.60 -2.79 6.33
N ALA A 26 6.77 -4.03 5.87
CA ALA A 26 5.94 -5.15 6.31
C ALA A 26 5.96 -5.27 7.85
N GLY A 27 4.78 -5.50 8.44
CA GLY A 27 4.57 -5.54 9.89
C GLY A 27 4.20 -4.20 10.53
N GLN A 28 4.40 -3.06 9.85
CA GLN A 28 4.01 -1.75 10.39
C GLN A 28 2.53 -1.45 10.16
N ARG A 29 1.96 -0.64 11.05
CA ARG A 29 0.58 -0.15 10.93
C ARG A 29 0.54 1.31 10.50
N VAL A 30 -0.38 1.64 9.62
CA VAL A 30 -0.68 2.99 9.12
C VAL A 30 -2.13 3.36 9.43
N ALA A 31 -2.54 4.59 9.07
CA ALA A 31 -3.89 5.09 9.32
C ALA A 31 -4.30 4.99 10.82
N ASN A 32 -3.42 5.47 11.72
CA ASN A 32 -3.61 5.39 13.17
C ASN A 32 -3.79 3.96 13.71
N GLY A 33 -3.10 2.98 13.12
CA GLY A 33 -3.12 1.59 13.60
C GLY A 33 -4.16 0.69 12.92
N GLN A 34 -5.05 1.26 12.10
CA GLN A 34 -6.18 0.54 11.51
C GLN A 34 -5.78 -0.37 10.34
N VAL A 35 -4.70 -0.04 9.65
CA VAL A 35 -4.26 -0.75 8.45
C VAL A 35 -2.87 -1.32 8.69
N LEU A 36 -2.70 -2.63 8.52
CA LEU A 36 -1.43 -3.32 8.59
C LEU A 36 -0.80 -3.41 7.20
N VAL A 37 0.48 -3.10 7.07
CA VAL A 37 1.27 -3.42 5.88
C VAL A 37 1.68 -4.89 6.00
N LYS A 38 1.01 -5.77 5.27
CA LYS A 38 1.21 -7.22 5.39
C LYS A 38 2.38 -7.70 4.55
N ARG A 39 2.54 -7.17 3.33
CA ARG A 39 3.61 -7.56 2.41
C ARG A 39 3.94 -6.45 1.42
N ILE A 40 5.21 -6.38 1.03
CA ILE A 40 5.67 -5.56 -0.09
C ILE A 40 6.28 -6.52 -1.10
N ASP A 41 5.64 -6.66 -2.26
CA ASP A 41 6.07 -7.54 -3.33
C ASP A 41 6.61 -6.69 -4.48
N VAL A 42 7.92 -6.77 -4.66
CA VAL A 42 8.67 -6.02 -5.69
C VAL A 42 9.11 -6.94 -6.83
N ARG A 43 8.53 -8.14 -6.94
CA ARG A 43 8.89 -9.09 -7.98
C ARG A 43 8.25 -8.72 -9.31
N GLY A 44 9.08 -8.59 -10.34
CA GLY A 44 8.65 -8.27 -11.69
C GLY A 44 8.48 -6.78 -11.94
N SER A 45 7.79 -6.42 -13.01
CA SER A 45 7.60 -5.03 -13.44
C SER A 45 6.50 -4.29 -12.67
N ASP A 46 5.70 -4.99 -11.89
CA ASP A 46 4.51 -4.47 -11.21
C ASP A 46 4.63 -4.62 -9.68
N PRO A 47 5.38 -3.72 -9.01
CA PRO A 47 5.47 -3.73 -7.57
C PRO A 47 4.10 -3.47 -6.93
N LYS A 48 3.77 -4.23 -5.89
CA LYS A 48 2.49 -4.15 -5.17
C LYS A 48 2.70 -4.21 -3.66
N VAL A 49 1.86 -3.47 -2.95
CA VAL A 49 1.79 -3.48 -1.49
C VAL A 49 0.49 -4.13 -1.07
N VAL A 50 0.59 -5.12 -0.20
CA VAL A 50 -0.56 -5.82 0.39
C VAL A 50 -0.81 -5.25 1.76
N PHE A 51 -1.99 -4.68 1.94
CA PHE A 51 -2.50 -4.18 3.21
C PHE A 51 -3.48 -5.16 3.81
N GLU A 52 -3.67 -5.10 5.12
CA GLU A 52 -4.76 -5.77 5.82
C GLU A 52 -5.53 -4.73 6.65
N GLN A 53 -6.84 -4.66 6.44
CA GLN A 53 -7.74 -3.77 7.16
C GLN A 53 -8.94 -4.58 7.65
N ASN A 54 -9.17 -4.60 8.97
CA ASN A 54 -10.24 -5.39 9.58
C ASN A 54 -10.22 -6.88 9.17
N GLY A 55 -9.03 -7.45 8.95
CA GLY A 55 -8.84 -8.83 8.49
C GLY A 55 -8.99 -9.05 6.98
N ILE A 56 -9.27 -8.01 6.20
CA ILE A 56 -9.41 -8.08 4.73
C ILE A 56 -8.09 -7.66 4.08
N GLU A 57 -7.56 -8.50 3.18
CA GLU A 57 -6.38 -8.17 2.39
C GLU A 57 -6.72 -7.29 1.19
N VAL A 58 -6.00 -6.18 1.04
CA VAL A 58 -6.14 -5.23 -0.07
C VAL A 58 -4.78 -5.06 -0.74
N SER A 59 -4.64 -5.58 -1.96
CA SER A 59 -3.45 -5.37 -2.78
C SER A 59 -3.57 -4.07 -3.56
N ARG A 60 -2.50 -3.27 -3.56
CA ARG A 60 -2.44 -2.01 -4.28
C ARG A 60 -1.15 -1.93 -5.09
N PRO A 61 -1.24 -1.75 -6.42
CA PRO A 61 -0.06 -1.49 -7.24
C PRO A 61 0.57 -0.15 -6.86
N VAL A 62 1.89 -0.11 -6.92
CA VAL A 62 2.67 1.10 -6.69
C VAL A 62 2.60 1.99 -7.92
N GLY A 63 2.48 3.31 -7.74
CA GLY A 63 2.33 4.24 -8.86
C GLY A 63 0.93 4.28 -9.46
N ALA A 64 0.01 3.42 -9.03
CA ALA A 64 -1.41 3.61 -9.32
C ALA A 64 -1.90 4.85 -8.56
N ALA A 65 -2.54 5.76 -9.29
CA ALA A 65 -3.30 6.84 -8.70
C ALA A 65 -4.24 6.27 -7.61
N PRO A 66 -4.48 6.98 -6.49
CA PRO A 66 -5.48 6.53 -5.53
C PRO A 66 -6.76 6.26 -6.32
N ALA A 67 -7.24 5.01 -6.30
CA ALA A 67 -8.53 4.71 -6.86
C ALA A 67 -9.52 5.52 -6.02
N THR A 68 -9.93 6.68 -6.52
CA THR A 68 -11.20 7.28 -6.14
C THR A 68 -12.17 6.12 -6.22
N ALA A 69 -12.83 5.80 -5.11
CA ALA A 69 -13.95 4.89 -5.13
C ALA A 69 -15.04 5.57 -5.98
N ALA A 70 -14.91 5.49 -7.30
CA ALA A 70 -16.03 5.60 -8.19
C ALA A 70 -16.66 4.22 -8.16
N GLU A 71 -17.86 4.18 -7.59
CA GLU A 71 -18.86 3.14 -7.73
C GLU A 71 -18.68 2.33 -9.03
N GLU A 72 -18.18 1.10 -8.89
CA GLU A 72 -18.65 0.00 -9.74
C GLU A 72 -19.47 -0.90 -8.83
N GLN A 73 -20.60 -0.34 -8.35
CA GLN A 73 -21.73 -1.16 -7.94
C GLN A 73 -22.23 -1.90 -9.19
N PRO A 74 -22.43 -3.22 -9.16
CA PRO A 74 -22.96 -3.99 -10.28
C PRO A 74 -24.46 -3.73 -10.41
N SER A 75 -25.03 -4.00 -11.59
CA SER A 75 -26.47 -4.04 -11.98
C SER A 75 -26.77 -2.98 -13.06
N VAL A 76 -27.37 -3.26 -14.22
CA VAL A 76 -28.10 -4.40 -14.80
C VAL A 76 -28.11 -4.23 -16.32
#